data_AF-A0A066PZK9-F1
#
_entry.id   AF-A0A066PZK9-F1
#
_cell.length_a   1.000
_cell.length_b   1.000
_cell.length_c   1.000
_cell.angle_alpha   90.00
_cell.angle_beta   90.00
_cell.angle_gamma   90.00
#
_symmetry.space_group_name_H-M   'P 1'
#
loop_
_entity.id
_entity.type
_entity.pdbx_description
1 polymer ?
#
loop_
_entity_poly.entity_id
_entity_poly.type
_entity_poly.pdbx_seq_one_letter_code
_entity_poly.pdbx_strand_id
1 'polypeptide(L)'
;MRRTTILLAATALGLTPAIAMAEGKMPQMDFSNPLTGAQVVWMAVIMVVLYFVLARWALPRIGGVIENRHNRIATDLETARRAKAEAEHAVRELNLAIQNARESSQGAIAEAVNAAKERARAQTAALNDRLSAQIASAEAEIDSARRTAVGALAPIARDVASSLLQRLIGEAVEPGRIEQAVSALSTQG
;
A
#
# COMPACT_ATOMS: atom_id res chain seq x y z
N MET A 1 -45.68 35.48 21.04
CA MET A 1 -45.62 35.05 22.45
C MET A 1 -45.04 36.19 23.30
N ARG A 2 -45.57 36.34 24.53
CA ARG A 2 -45.40 37.40 25.57
C ARG A 2 -43.93 37.80 25.84
N ARG A 3 -43.53 39.08 25.90
CA ARG A 3 -43.66 40.13 26.97
C ARG A 3 -43.01 39.79 28.34
N THR A 4 -41.83 40.36 28.59
CA THR A 4 -41.26 40.83 29.90
C THR A 4 -39.99 41.64 29.58
N THR A 5 -39.92 42.97 29.55
CA THR A 5 -39.97 43.99 30.63
C THR A 5 -39.01 43.73 31.79
N ILE A 6 -37.82 44.33 31.76
CA ILE A 6 -37.19 44.96 32.93
C ILE A 6 -36.57 46.29 32.46
N LEU A 7 -37.11 47.35 33.03
CA LEU A 7 -36.72 48.74 32.89
C LEU A 7 -36.14 49.11 34.26
N LEU A 8 -34.89 49.55 34.35
CA LEU A 8 -34.48 50.40 35.46
C LEU A 8 -33.35 51.33 35.04
N ALA A 9 -33.69 52.61 35.15
CA ALA A 9 -32.86 53.77 34.90
C ALA A 9 -31.56 53.74 35.73
N ALA A 10 -30.45 54.11 35.09
CA ALA A 10 -29.30 54.69 35.76
C ALA A 10 -28.92 55.96 35.00
N THR A 11 -29.49 57.05 35.50
CA THR A 11 -29.30 58.44 35.12
C THR A 11 -27.81 58.77 34.99
N ALA A 12 -27.42 59.33 33.86
CA ALA A 12 -26.13 59.99 33.68
C ALA A 12 -26.05 61.19 34.62
N LEU A 13 -25.32 61.04 35.74
CA LEU A 13 -25.01 62.13 36.64
C LEU A 13 -23.69 62.77 36.18
N GLY A 14 -23.78 64.06 35.85
CA GLY A 14 -22.75 64.84 35.20
C GLY A 14 -21.42 64.90 35.96
N LEU A 15 -20.36 64.83 35.17
CA LEU A 15 -19.01 65.24 35.52
C LEU A 15 -18.97 66.78 35.50
N THR A 16 -19.29 67.44 36.61
CA THR A 16 -18.95 68.86 36.83
C THR A 16 -17.97 68.94 38.00
N PRO A 17 -16.77 69.55 37.82
CA PRO A 17 -15.91 69.86 38.94
C PRO A 17 -16.58 70.98 39.72
N ALA A 18 -17.14 70.65 40.88
CA ALA A 18 -17.50 71.66 41.86
C ALA A 18 -16.21 72.33 42.32
N ILE A 19 -15.90 73.50 41.77
CA ILE A 19 -14.94 74.44 42.36
C ILE A 19 -15.57 74.89 43.68
N ALA A 20 -15.27 74.15 44.75
CA ALA A 20 -15.58 74.54 46.11
C ALA A 20 -14.54 75.58 46.54
N MET A 21 -15.02 76.79 46.82
CA MET A 21 -14.24 77.92 47.33
C MET A 21 -13.45 77.50 48.58
N ALA A 22 -12.13 77.64 48.47
CA ALA A 22 -11.18 77.43 49.54
C ALA A 22 -11.06 78.69 50.39
N GLU A 23 -11.85 78.79 51.46
CA GLU A 23 -11.47 79.55 52.67
C GLU A 23 -12.27 79.01 53.86
N GLY A 24 -11.60 78.23 54.70
CA GLY A 24 -12.20 77.48 55.80
C GLY A 24 -11.62 76.07 55.81
N LYS A 25 -10.95 75.69 56.91
CA LYS A 25 -10.43 74.34 57.14
C LYS A 25 -11.49 73.34 56.69
N MET A 26 -11.19 72.53 55.67
CA MET A 26 -12.15 71.56 55.13
C MET A 26 -12.70 70.77 56.33
N PRO A 27 -14.00 70.88 56.68
CA PRO A 27 -14.54 70.23 57.88
C PRO A 27 -14.36 68.70 57.86
N GLN A 28 -14.10 68.16 56.67
CA GLN A 28 -13.86 66.76 56.37
C GLN A 28 -12.45 66.26 56.76
N MET A 29 -11.49 67.18 56.94
CA MET A 29 -10.08 66.90 57.28
C MET A 29 -9.68 67.53 58.63
N ASP A 30 -10.65 67.94 59.45
CA ASP A 30 -10.39 68.38 60.81
C ASP A 30 -10.29 67.16 61.74
N PHE A 31 -9.08 66.62 61.89
CA PHE A 31 -8.78 65.49 62.77
C PHE A 31 -8.88 65.84 64.27
N SER A 32 -9.15 67.10 64.61
CA SER A 32 -9.40 67.55 65.98
C SER A 32 -10.84 67.24 66.44
N ASN A 33 -11.74 66.93 65.49
CA ASN A 33 -13.11 66.53 65.78
C ASN A 33 -13.16 65.00 66.05
N PRO A 34 -13.65 64.53 67.22
CA PRO A 34 -13.72 63.11 67.53
C PRO A 34 -14.56 62.28 66.52
N LEU A 35 -15.48 62.90 65.79
CA LEU A 35 -16.32 62.24 64.79
C LEU A 35 -15.56 61.87 63.50
N THR A 36 -14.63 62.70 63.04
CA THR A 36 -13.83 62.45 61.82
C THR A 36 -12.77 61.37 62.08
N GLY A 37 -12.15 61.36 63.26
CA GLY A 37 -11.24 60.29 63.70
C GLY A 37 -11.94 58.93 63.81
N ALA A 38 -13.15 58.89 64.39
CA ALA A 38 -13.96 57.67 64.45
C ALA A 38 -14.33 57.13 63.06
N GLN A 39 -14.64 58.02 62.11
CA GLN A 39 -14.92 57.62 60.72
C GLN A 39 -13.70 56.97 60.05
N VAL A 40 -12.50 57.52 60.21
CA VAL A 40 -11.26 56.94 59.64
C VAL A 40 -10.96 55.58 60.27
N VAL A 41 -11.09 55.45 61.59
CA VAL A 41 -10.90 54.16 62.28
C VAL A 41 -11.90 53.12 61.76
N TRP A 42 -13.17 53.49 61.61
CA TRP A 42 -14.17 52.56 61.09
C TRP A 42 -13.93 52.17 59.62
N MET A 43 -13.46 53.10 58.77
CA MET A 43 -13.04 52.80 57.40
C MET A 43 -11.85 51.85 57.37
N ALA A 44 -10.89 52.00 58.29
CA ALA A 44 -9.78 51.07 58.43
C ALA A 44 -10.28 49.68 58.86
N VAL A 45 -11.23 49.60 59.80
CA VAL A 45 -11.86 48.33 60.21
C VAL A 45 -12.55 47.65 59.03
N ILE A 46 -13.38 48.36 58.27
CA ILE A 46 -14.06 47.82 57.07
C ILE A 46 -13.02 47.37 56.04
N MET A 47 -11.96 48.15 55.81
CA MET A 47 -10.89 47.79 54.87
C MET A 47 -10.19 46.49 55.30
N VAL A 48 -9.87 46.34 56.58
CA VAL A 48 -9.26 45.12 57.12
C VAL A 48 -10.21 43.93 56.96
N VAL A 49 -11.48 44.09 57.31
CA VAL A 49 -12.50 43.03 57.13
C VAL A 49 -12.61 42.63 55.66
N LEU A 50 -12.71 43.60 54.74
CA LEU A 50 -12.76 43.35 53.30
C LEU A 50 -11.49 42.64 52.81
N TYR A 51 -10.31 43.07 53.25
CA TYR A 51 -9.04 42.44 52.92
C TYR A 51 -9.03 40.97 53.33
N PHE A 52 -9.44 40.64 54.55
CA PHE A 52 -9.51 39.26 55.01
C PHE A 52 -10.51 38.42 54.23
N VAL A 53 -11.67 38.98 53.89
CA VAL A 53 -12.68 38.29 53.05
C VAL A 53 -12.11 37.99 51.65
N LEU A 54 -11.45 38.97 51.02
CA LEU A 54 -10.85 38.77 49.70
C LEU A 54 -9.68 37.78 49.76
N ALA A 55 -8.78 37.94 50.73
CA ALA A 55 -7.61 37.10 50.90
C ALA A 55 -7.99 35.64 51.16
N ARG A 56 -9.01 35.41 52.00
CA ARG A 56 -9.38 34.06 52.44
C ARG A 56 -10.42 33.38 51.57
N TRP A 57 -11.25 34.13 50.82
CA TRP A 57 -12.36 33.57 50.05
C TRP A 57 -12.31 33.88 48.55
N ALA A 58 -12.14 35.16 48.15
CA ALA A 58 -12.19 35.54 46.74
C ALA A 58 -10.95 35.08 45.96
N LEU A 59 -9.75 35.33 46.47
CA LEU A 59 -8.49 34.91 45.83
C LEU A 59 -8.38 33.38 45.64
N PRO A 60 -8.63 32.53 46.65
CA PRO A 60 -8.51 31.08 46.46
C PRO A 60 -9.55 30.54 45.47
N ARG A 61 -10.74 31.14 45.38
CA ARG A 61 -11.74 30.77 44.35
C ARG A 61 -11.23 31.05 42.94
N ILE A 62 -10.62 32.21 42.71
CA ILE A 62 -10.07 32.58 41.40
C ILE A 62 -8.85 31.70 41.06
N GLY A 63 -7.95 31.50 42.03
CA GLY A 63 -6.79 30.62 41.87
C GLY A 63 -7.18 29.19 41.48
N GLY A 64 -8.22 28.62 42.12
CA GLY A 64 -8.73 27.29 41.77
C GLY A 64 -9.27 27.17 40.34
N VAL A 65 -9.88 28.22 39.79
CA VAL A 65 -10.36 28.22 38.39
C VAL A 65 -9.20 28.27 37.41
N ILE A 66 -8.19 29.12 37.67
CA ILE A 66 -6.98 29.21 36.83
C ILE A 66 -6.27 27.87 36.82
N GLU A 67 -6.06 27.27 37.99
CA GLU A 67 -5.39 25.98 38.14
C GLU A 67 -6.16 24.85 37.46
N ASN A 68 -7.49 24.81 37.58
CA ASN A 68 -8.32 23.82 36.88
C ASN A 68 -8.18 23.94 35.35
N ARG A 69 -8.20 25.17 34.82
CA ARG A 69 -7.98 25.40 33.38
C ARG A 69 -6.58 24.98 32.95
N HIS A 70 -5.57 25.31 33.74
CA HIS A 70 -4.18 24.94 33.45
C HIS A 70 -4.03 23.42 33.41
N ASN A 71 -4.56 22.72 34.42
CA ASN A 71 -4.53 21.27 34.49
C ASN A 71 -5.32 20.58 33.38
N ARG A 72 -6.48 21.13 32.99
CA ARG A 72 -7.23 20.63 31.83
C ARG A 72 -6.43 20.76 30.54
N ILE A 73 -5.88 21.95 30.27
CA ILE A 73 -5.07 22.19 29.07
C ILE A 73 -3.84 21.27 29.05
N ALA A 74 -3.16 21.10 30.18
CA ALA A 74 -2.01 20.21 30.29
C ALA A 74 -2.41 18.75 30.01
N THR A 75 -3.54 18.29 30.56
CA THR A 75 -4.07 16.94 30.35
C THR A 75 -4.49 16.71 28.89
N ASP A 76 -5.18 17.67 28.29
CA ASP A 76 -5.63 17.60 26.90
C ASP A 76 -4.42 17.58 25.94
N LEU A 77 -3.40 18.40 26.22
CA LEU A 77 -2.18 18.45 25.43
C LEU A 77 -1.37 17.15 25.55
N GLU A 78 -1.29 16.57 26.74
CA GLU A 78 -0.63 15.28 26.94
C GLU A 78 -1.38 14.16 26.22
N THR A 79 -2.71 14.15 26.32
CA THR A 79 -3.56 13.18 25.60
C THR A 79 -3.38 13.32 24.08
N ALA A 80 -3.34 14.55 23.56
CA ALA A 80 -3.09 14.81 22.15
C ALA A 80 -1.70 14.37 21.70
N ARG A 81 -0.66 14.59 22.52
CA ARG A 81 0.71 14.10 22.24
C ARG A 81 0.77 12.58 22.21
N ARG A 82 0.14 11.91 23.17
CA ARG A 82 0.06 10.44 23.20
C ARG A 82 -0.67 9.88 21.99
N ALA A 83 -1.84 10.42 21.68
CA ALA A 83 -2.61 10.02 20.49
C ALA A 83 -1.80 10.24 19.19
N LYS A 84 -1.07 11.36 19.09
CA LYS A 84 -0.16 11.61 17.96
C LYS A 84 0.97 10.59 17.90
N ALA A 85 1.62 10.29 19.02
CA ALA A 85 2.71 9.32 19.06
C ALA A 85 2.24 7.90 18.69
N GLU A 86 1.06 7.50 19.17
CA GLU A 86 0.40 6.23 18.81
C GLU A 86 0.06 6.19 17.31
N ALA A 87 -0.49 7.28 16.75
CA ALA A 87 -0.77 7.37 15.32
C ALA A 87 0.51 7.30 14.48
N GLU A 88 1.58 8.01 14.87
CA GLU A 88 2.87 7.93 14.20
C GLU A 88 3.47 6.53 14.28
N HIS A 89 3.31 5.82 15.40
CA HIS A 89 3.71 4.42 15.53
C HIS A 89 2.95 3.52 14.57
N ALA A 90 1.62 3.62 14.56
CA ALA A 90 0.76 2.85 13.67
C ALA A 90 1.07 3.12 12.19
N VAL A 91 1.37 4.36 11.81
CA VAL A 91 1.79 4.72 10.44
C VAL A 91 3.13 4.08 10.10
N ARG A 92 4.10 4.05 11.03
CA ARG A 92 5.38 3.36 10.79
C ARG A 92 5.19 1.86 10.61
N GLU A 93 4.39 1.21 11.44
CA GLU A 93 4.09 -0.22 11.33
C GLU A 93 3.35 -0.54 10.03
N LEU A 94 2.37 0.27 9.64
CA LEU A 94 1.66 0.12 8.37
C LEU A 94 2.63 0.23 7.18
N ASN A 95 3.51 1.23 7.20
CA ASN A 95 4.49 1.41 6.12
C ASN A 95 5.46 0.23 6.03
N LEU A 96 5.93 -0.30 7.17
CA LEU A 96 6.76 -1.50 7.22
C LEU A 96 6.00 -2.73 6.71
N ALA A 97 4.74 -2.92 7.11
CA ALA A 97 3.90 -4.01 6.63
C ALA A 97 3.68 -3.95 5.11
N ILE A 98 3.45 -2.75 4.55
CA ILE A 98 3.31 -2.56 3.11
C ILE A 98 4.63 -2.87 2.38
N GLN A 99 5.77 -2.44 2.91
CA GLN A 99 7.08 -2.74 2.32
C GLN A 99 7.35 -4.24 2.33
N ASN A 100 7.20 -4.90 3.49
CA ASN A 100 7.37 -6.34 3.63
C ASN A 100 6.43 -7.14 2.71
N ALA A 101 5.16 -6.73 2.60
CA ALA A 101 4.20 -7.36 1.71
C ALA A 101 4.59 -7.20 0.23
N ARG A 102 5.11 -6.04 -0.17
CA ARG A 102 5.62 -5.81 -1.53
C ARG A 102 6.85 -6.67 -1.82
N GLU A 103 7.81 -6.72 -0.90
CA GLU A 103 9.02 -7.55 -1.06
C GLU A 103 8.67 -9.04 -1.15
N SER A 104 7.82 -9.52 -0.24
CA SER A 104 7.35 -10.92 -0.25
C SER A 104 6.57 -11.25 -1.54
N SER A 105 5.71 -10.36 -2.01
CA SER A 105 4.98 -10.56 -3.28
C SER A 105 5.93 -10.61 -4.48
N GLN A 106 6.90 -9.70 -4.54
CA GLN A 106 7.91 -9.69 -5.61
C GLN A 106 8.77 -10.96 -5.58
N GLY A 107 9.17 -11.42 -4.39
CA GLY A 107 9.87 -12.68 -4.20
C GLY A 107 9.05 -13.88 -4.70
N ALA A 108 7.79 -13.98 -4.29
CA ALA A 108 6.89 -15.04 -4.72
C ALA A 108 6.66 -15.04 -6.24
N ILE A 109 6.51 -13.86 -6.85
CA ILE A 109 6.38 -13.72 -8.32
C ILE A 109 7.66 -14.19 -9.00
N ALA A 110 8.84 -13.76 -8.53
CA ALA A 110 10.11 -14.16 -9.12
C ALA A 110 10.33 -15.68 -9.03
N GLU A 111 10.02 -16.28 -7.87
CA GLU A 111 10.08 -17.73 -7.66
C GLU A 111 9.12 -18.47 -8.60
N ALA A 112 7.86 -18.04 -8.68
CA ALA A 112 6.87 -18.64 -9.57
C ALA A 112 7.28 -18.55 -11.05
N VAL A 113 7.83 -17.42 -11.48
CA VAL A 113 8.34 -17.22 -12.86
C VAL A 113 9.55 -18.13 -13.13
N ASN A 114 10.48 -18.25 -12.19
CA ASN A 114 11.64 -19.12 -12.34
C ASN A 114 11.22 -20.59 -12.41
N ALA A 115 10.35 -21.04 -11.49
CA ALA A 115 9.80 -22.39 -11.51
C ALA A 115 9.01 -22.68 -12.80
N ALA A 116 8.25 -21.71 -13.31
CA ALA A 116 7.56 -21.86 -14.59
C ALA A 116 8.53 -21.99 -15.78
N LYS A 117 9.60 -21.18 -15.81
CA LYS A 117 10.65 -21.27 -16.83
C LYS A 117 11.38 -22.61 -16.80
N GLU A 118 11.70 -23.13 -15.61
CA GLU A 118 12.34 -24.44 -15.46
C GLU A 118 11.42 -25.57 -15.95
N ARG A 119 10.14 -25.55 -15.54
CA ARG A 119 9.15 -26.53 -16.05
C ARG A 119 8.99 -26.45 -17.56
N ALA A 120 8.92 -25.25 -18.13
CA ALA A 120 8.84 -25.06 -19.57
C ALA A 120 10.06 -25.63 -20.29
N ARG A 121 11.28 -25.35 -19.79
CA ARG A 121 12.53 -25.91 -20.34
C ARG A 121 12.53 -27.44 -20.29
N ALA A 122 12.14 -28.02 -19.15
CA ALA A 122 12.07 -29.48 -18.99
C ALA A 122 11.05 -30.12 -19.94
N GLN A 123 9.87 -29.50 -20.09
CA GLN A 123 8.85 -29.96 -21.04
C GLN A 123 9.33 -29.86 -22.48
N THR A 124 9.95 -28.74 -22.88
CA THR A 124 10.51 -28.57 -24.22
C THR A 124 11.60 -29.59 -24.50
N ALA A 125 12.51 -29.85 -23.55
CA ALA A 125 13.54 -30.87 -23.69
C ALA A 125 12.92 -32.27 -23.89
N ALA A 126 11.98 -32.67 -23.03
CA ALA A 126 11.30 -33.96 -23.16
C ALA A 126 10.51 -34.08 -24.47
N LEU A 127 9.88 -32.99 -24.94
CA LEU A 127 9.16 -32.97 -26.20
C LEU A 127 10.10 -33.13 -27.39
N ASN A 128 11.25 -32.43 -27.36
CA ASN A 128 12.28 -32.54 -28.39
C ASN A 128 12.85 -33.96 -28.45
N ASP A 129 13.17 -34.58 -27.32
CA ASP A 129 13.67 -35.96 -27.27
C ASP A 129 12.65 -36.93 -27.88
N ARG A 130 11.37 -36.76 -27.54
CA ARG A 130 10.27 -37.59 -28.06
C ARG A 130 10.07 -37.40 -29.55
N LEU A 131 10.18 -36.16 -30.03
CA LEU A 131 10.07 -35.82 -31.45
C LEU A 131 11.25 -36.38 -32.24
N SER A 132 12.48 -36.26 -31.74
CA SER A 132 13.67 -36.85 -32.34
C SER A 132 13.56 -38.37 -32.45
N ALA A 133 13.04 -39.04 -31.41
CA ALA A 133 12.80 -40.49 -31.47
C ALA A 133 11.75 -40.87 -32.51
N GLN A 134 10.66 -40.09 -32.63
CA GLN A 134 9.64 -40.32 -33.66
C GLN A 134 10.17 -40.11 -35.06
N ILE A 135 10.97 -39.06 -35.28
CA ILE A 135 11.63 -38.78 -36.56
C ILE A 135 12.54 -39.95 -36.93
N ALA A 136 13.41 -40.40 -36.02
CA ALA A 136 14.31 -41.52 -36.28
C ALA A 136 13.56 -42.83 -36.61
N SER A 137 12.43 -43.10 -35.93
CA SER A 137 11.57 -44.25 -36.24
C SER A 137 10.94 -44.13 -37.62
N ALA A 138 10.41 -42.96 -37.96
CA ALA A 138 9.79 -42.72 -39.26
C ALA A 138 10.82 -42.81 -40.40
N GLU A 139 12.03 -42.30 -40.20
CA GLU A 139 13.15 -42.44 -41.15
C GLU A 139 13.52 -43.92 -41.37
N ALA A 140 13.59 -44.72 -40.30
CA ALA A 140 13.86 -46.15 -40.41
C ALA A 140 12.74 -46.92 -41.16
N GLU A 141 11.48 -46.55 -40.92
CA GLU A 141 10.32 -47.09 -41.64
C GLU A 141 10.35 -46.71 -43.13
N ILE A 142 10.64 -45.45 -43.46
CA ILE A 142 10.80 -44.97 -44.83
C ILE A 142 11.92 -45.72 -45.54
N ASP A 143 13.08 -45.90 -44.90
CA ASP A 143 14.21 -46.65 -45.47
C ASP A 143 13.86 -48.13 -45.69
N SER A 144 13.12 -48.75 -44.76
CA SER A 144 12.62 -50.12 -44.91
C SER A 144 11.64 -50.24 -46.09
N ALA A 145 10.68 -49.32 -46.18
CA ALA A 145 9.71 -49.27 -47.27
C ALA A 145 10.41 -49.02 -48.62
N ARG A 146 11.41 -48.13 -48.67
CA ARG A 146 12.24 -47.86 -49.84
C ARG A 146 12.98 -49.12 -50.28
N ARG A 147 13.66 -49.82 -49.37
CA ARG A 147 14.37 -51.07 -49.68
C ARG A 147 13.43 -52.15 -50.21
N THR A 148 12.24 -52.26 -49.61
CA THR A 148 11.21 -53.22 -50.05
C THR A 148 10.70 -52.88 -51.45
N ALA A 149 10.39 -51.60 -51.72
CA ALA A 149 9.94 -51.15 -53.03
C ALA A 149 11.00 -51.35 -54.12
N VAL A 150 12.27 -51.00 -53.85
CA VAL A 150 13.38 -51.23 -54.77
C VAL A 150 13.62 -52.72 -55.00
N GLY A 151 13.54 -53.55 -53.96
CA GLY A 151 13.65 -55.01 -54.09
C GLY A 151 12.52 -55.62 -54.92
N ALA A 152 11.29 -55.10 -54.80
CA ALA A 152 10.15 -55.54 -55.60
C ALA A 152 10.22 -55.13 -57.08
N LEU A 153 11.00 -54.11 -57.44
CA LEU A 153 11.21 -53.70 -58.84
C LEU A 153 12.07 -54.70 -59.62
N ALA A 154 13.03 -55.37 -58.98
CA ALA A 154 13.93 -56.31 -59.65
C ALA A 154 13.20 -57.50 -60.34
N PRO A 155 12.26 -58.22 -59.70
CA PRO A 155 11.50 -59.27 -60.38
C PRO A 155 10.56 -58.71 -61.45
N ILE A 156 9.90 -57.57 -61.21
CA ILE A 156 9.03 -56.92 -62.21
C ILE A 156 9.83 -56.52 -63.45
N ALA A 157 11.03 -55.97 -63.27
CA ALA A 157 11.92 -55.61 -64.37
C ALA A 157 12.37 -56.85 -65.17
N ARG A 158 12.65 -57.98 -64.51
CA ARG A 158 12.94 -59.26 -65.18
C ARG A 158 11.75 -59.77 -65.99
N ASP A 159 10.55 -59.72 -65.41
CA ASP A 159 9.32 -60.18 -66.07
C ASP A 159 8.98 -59.32 -67.29
N VAL A 160 9.13 -57.99 -67.18
CA VAL A 160 8.93 -57.07 -68.30
C VAL A 160 10.01 -57.26 -69.37
N ALA A 161 11.28 -57.40 -68.99
CA ALA A 161 12.38 -57.63 -69.93
C ALA A 161 12.22 -58.96 -70.69
N SER A 162 11.87 -60.05 -69.99
CA SER A 162 11.65 -61.36 -70.61
C SER A 162 10.45 -61.32 -71.56
N SER A 163 9.33 -60.69 -71.16
CA SER A 163 8.17 -60.53 -72.03
C SER A 163 8.45 -59.67 -73.27
N LEU A 164 9.27 -58.62 -73.14
CA LEU A 164 9.69 -57.80 -74.28
C LEU A 164 10.57 -58.59 -75.24
N LEU A 165 11.52 -59.36 -74.71
CA LEU A 165 12.47 -60.14 -75.50
C LEU A 165 11.76 -61.28 -76.26
N GLN A 166 10.81 -61.96 -75.60
CA GLN A 166 9.99 -63.00 -76.23
C GLN A 166 9.15 -62.44 -77.38
N ARG A 167 8.62 -61.22 -77.24
CA ARG A 167 7.86 -60.56 -78.32
C ARG A 167 8.74 -60.06 -79.48
N LEU A 168 10.01 -59.74 -79.22
CA LEU A 168 10.90 -59.14 -80.21
C LEU A 168 11.71 -60.16 -81.01
N ILE A 169 12.20 -61.22 -80.36
CA ILE A 169 13.12 -62.21 -80.97
C ILE A 169 12.42 -63.55 -81.23
N GLY A 170 11.23 -63.77 -80.68
CA GLY A 170 10.43 -64.99 -80.89
C GLY A 170 10.96 -66.25 -80.20
N GLU A 171 12.12 -66.17 -79.54
CA GLU A 171 12.78 -67.28 -78.84
C GLU A 171 12.83 -67.01 -77.33
N ALA A 172 12.67 -68.05 -76.51
CA ALA A 172 12.75 -67.94 -75.06
C ALA A 172 14.22 -67.85 -74.62
N VAL A 173 14.63 -66.68 -74.13
CA VAL A 173 16.00 -66.46 -73.64
C VAL A 173 16.17 -67.10 -72.26
N GLU A 174 17.36 -67.67 -72.03
CA GLU A 174 17.71 -68.40 -70.80
C GLU A 174 17.58 -67.47 -69.56
N PRO A 175 16.81 -67.89 -68.53
CA PRO A 175 16.51 -67.03 -67.37
C PRO A 175 17.75 -66.52 -66.62
N GLY A 176 18.80 -67.34 -66.55
CA GLY A 176 20.06 -66.99 -65.86
C GLY A 176 20.79 -65.81 -66.49
N ARG A 177 20.75 -65.66 -67.82
CA ARG A 177 21.34 -64.52 -68.55
C ARG A 177 20.64 -63.20 -68.26
N ILE A 178 19.31 -63.22 -68.14
CA ILE A 178 18.51 -62.01 -67.80
C ILE A 178 18.76 -61.63 -66.34
N GLU A 179 18.83 -62.61 -65.45
CA GLU A 179 19.09 -62.39 -64.02
C GLU A 179 20.48 -61.79 -63.77
N GLN A 180 21.51 -62.26 -64.47
CA GLN A 180 22.86 -61.66 -64.42
C GLN A 180 22.90 -60.22 -64.93
N ALA A 181 22.19 -59.91 -66.03
CA ALA A 181 22.17 -58.55 -66.58
C ALA A 181 21.42 -57.56 -65.68
N VAL A 182 20.29 -57.97 -65.09
CA VAL A 182 19.50 -57.12 -64.17
C VAL A 182 20.22 -56.90 -62.85
N SER A 183 20.89 -57.92 -62.30
CA SER A 183 21.67 -57.80 -61.05
C SER A 183 22.96 -56.98 -61.21
N ALA A 184 23.59 -57.03 -62.38
CA ALA A 184 24.76 -56.17 -62.68
C ALA A 184 24.39 -54.67 -62.69
N LEU A 185 23.20 -54.33 -63.19
CA LEU A 185 22.70 -52.95 -63.24
C LEU A 185 22.20 -52.44 -61.87
N SER A 186 21.61 -53.31 -61.04
CA SER A 186 21.13 -52.92 -59.70
C SER A 186 22.23 -52.64 -58.68
N THR A 187 23.49 -53.00 -58.99
CA THR A 187 24.65 -52.77 -58.10
C THR A 187 25.38 -51.45 -58.43
N GLN A 188 25.01 -50.78 -59.53
CA GLN A 188 25.74 -49.65 -60.09
C GLN A 188 25.11 -48.26 -59.81
N GLY A 189 23.97 -48.20 -59.09
CA GLY A 189 23.28 -46.96 -58.69
C GLY A 189 22.78 -47.01 -57.26
#